data_AF-A0A7J6QIL2-F1
#
_entry.id   AF-A0A7J6QIL2-F1
#
_cell.length_a   1.000
_cell.length_b   1.000
_cell.length_c   1.000
_cell.angle_alpha   90.00
_cell.angle_beta   90.00
_cell.angle_gamma   90.00
#
_symmetry.space_group_name_H-M   'P 1'
#
loop_
_entity.id
_entity.type
_entity.pdbx_description
1 polymer ?
#
loop_
_entity_poly.entity_id
_entity_poly.type
_entity_poly.pdbx_seq_one_letter_code
_entity_poly.pdbx_strand_id
1 'polypeptide(L)'
;MSVLYRLAGQLISDLVDRNYFYLFDLEAFKTAKALNMAIPGGPKFEPLYRDMYEEDEDWNEFNDINKIIIRNQVRTEYRIAFPYLYNSRPRSVYAAKYHAPHCCYVKQDDPDLPPYVYDAVINPLPMQKADEGDDDKMLDDAEDENEGEYDISDVFMPQGVDPFLSTTPLYTDDTASGIDLLWAPHPFNKRS
;
A
#
# COMPACT_ATOMS: atom_id res chain seq x y z
N MET A 1 8.20 -17.19 18.32
CA MET A 1 7.29 -16.06 18.01
C MET A 1 5.96 -16.53 17.41
N SER A 2 5.96 -17.42 16.41
CA SER A 2 4.74 -17.94 15.75
C SER A 2 3.68 -18.46 16.72
N VAL A 3 4.08 -19.28 17.71
CA VAL A 3 3.16 -19.80 18.74
C VAL A 3 2.50 -18.68 19.56
N LEU A 4 3.28 -17.66 19.96
CA LEU A 4 2.74 -16.53 20.72
C LEU A 4 1.79 -15.68 19.89
N TYR A 5 2.12 -15.44 18.62
CA TYR A 5 1.27 -14.72 17.68
C TYR A 5 -0.08 -15.43 17.52
N ARG A 6 -0.08 -16.75 17.36
CA ARG A 6 -1.29 -17.56 17.27
C ARG A 6 -2.15 -17.49 18.53
N LEU A 7 -1.55 -17.61 19.71
CA LEU A 7 -2.26 -17.52 20.99
C LEU A 7 -2.87 -16.13 21.21
N ALA A 8 -2.19 -15.08 20.77
CA ALA A 8 -2.65 -13.71 20.89
C ALA A 8 -3.66 -13.29 19.80
N GLY A 9 -3.97 -14.16 18.83
CA GLY A 9 -4.85 -13.85 17.71
C GLY A 9 -6.23 -13.31 18.10
N GLN A 10 -6.76 -13.66 19.28
CA GLN A 10 -8.03 -13.12 19.78
C GLN A 10 -7.99 -11.63 20.15
N LEU A 11 -6.80 -11.08 20.41
CA LEU A 11 -6.59 -9.69 20.84
C LEU A 11 -5.95 -8.83 19.75
N ILE A 12 -5.45 -9.47 18.69
CA ILE A 12 -4.72 -8.81 17.62
C ILE A 12 -5.70 -8.47 16.50
N SER A 13 -5.44 -7.34 15.84
CA SER A 13 -6.17 -6.95 14.64
C SER A 13 -5.68 -7.73 13.42
N ASP A 14 -6.60 -8.18 12.59
CA ASP A 14 -6.31 -8.79 11.27
C ASP A 14 -5.97 -7.74 10.19
N LEU A 15 -5.88 -6.46 10.55
CA LEU A 15 -5.56 -5.37 9.63
C LEU A 15 -4.06 -5.38 9.27
N VAL A 16 -3.76 -5.81 8.05
CA VAL A 16 -2.40 -5.79 7.49
C VAL A 16 -2.12 -4.49 6.71
N ASP A 17 -3.11 -3.98 5.98
CA ASP A 17 -2.96 -2.76 5.17
C ASP A 17 -3.13 -1.49 6.03
N ARG A 18 -2.14 -0.61 5.96
CA ARG A 18 -2.16 0.71 6.62
C ARG A 18 -3.20 1.64 6.03
N ASN A 19 -3.60 1.43 4.77
CA ASN A 19 -4.63 2.25 4.10
C ASN A 19 -5.99 2.18 4.81
N TYR A 20 -6.24 1.15 5.63
CA TYR A 20 -7.45 1.09 6.46
C TYR A 20 -7.63 2.34 7.34
N PHE A 21 -6.53 2.92 7.82
CA PHE A 21 -6.54 4.10 8.68
C PHE A 21 -6.60 5.43 7.91
N TYR A 22 -7.02 5.42 6.64
CA TYR A 22 -7.19 6.65 5.87
C TYR A 22 -8.19 7.59 6.58
N LEU A 23 -7.76 8.83 6.85
CA LEU A 23 -8.48 9.81 7.68
C LEU A 23 -8.75 9.39 9.13
N PHE A 24 -8.19 8.26 9.58
CA PHE A 24 -8.30 7.77 10.95
C PHE A 24 -6.92 7.58 11.58
N ASP A 25 -5.99 8.44 11.19
CA ASP A 25 -4.64 8.51 11.71
C ASP A 25 -4.45 9.76 12.59
N LEU A 26 -3.30 9.83 13.27
CA LEU A 26 -2.99 10.94 14.17
C LEU A 26 -2.93 12.28 13.44
N GLU A 27 -2.47 12.29 12.19
CA GLU A 27 -2.33 13.51 11.38
C GLU A 27 -3.71 14.07 11.00
N ALA A 28 -4.65 13.21 10.57
CA ALA A 28 -6.03 13.59 10.32
C ALA A 28 -6.72 14.11 11.59
N PHE A 29 -6.51 13.50 12.76
CA PHE A 29 -7.10 14.00 14.01
C PHE A 29 -6.53 15.35 14.44
N LYS A 30 -5.23 15.58 14.26
CA LYS A 30 -4.63 16.91 14.53
C LYS A 30 -5.23 17.97 13.61
N THR A 31 -5.39 17.65 12.32
CA THR A 31 -6.02 18.55 11.35
C THR A 31 -7.49 18.80 11.65
N ALA A 32 -8.25 17.76 12.02
CA ALA A 32 -9.64 17.88 12.44
C ALA A 32 -9.79 18.81 13.68
N LYS A 33 -8.90 18.65 14.66
CA LYS A 33 -8.83 19.52 15.84
C LYS A 33 -8.50 20.97 15.47
N ALA A 34 -7.52 21.18 14.58
CA ALA A 34 -7.09 22.52 14.18
C ALA A 34 -8.19 23.27 13.41
N LEU A 35 -8.95 22.56 12.57
CA LEU A 35 -10.03 23.12 11.74
C LEU A 35 -11.39 23.14 12.45
N ASN A 36 -11.48 22.70 13.71
CA ASN A 36 -12.75 22.53 14.43
C ASN A 36 -13.77 21.68 13.64
N MET A 37 -13.30 20.59 13.04
CA MET A 37 -14.11 19.64 12.28
C MET A 37 -14.11 18.27 12.95
N ALA A 38 -15.16 17.50 12.71
CA ALA A 38 -15.29 16.14 13.22
C ALA A 38 -15.31 15.15 12.04
N ILE A 39 -14.48 14.11 12.14
CA ILE A 39 -14.53 12.95 11.27
C ILE A 39 -15.65 12.03 11.80
N PRO A 40 -16.50 11.44 10.94
CA PRO A 40 -17.47 10.44 11.39
C PRO A 40 -16.78 9.30 12.17
N GLY A 41 -17.25 9.01 13.38
CA GLY A 41 -16.63 8.02 14.27
C GLY A 41 -15.33 8.48 14.96
N GLY A 42 -14.85 9.68 14.65
CA GLY A 42 -13.67 10.29 15.29
C GLY A 42 -14.01 11.14 16.52
N PRO A 43 -12.98 11.56 17.27
CA PRO A 43 -13.14 12.45 18.42
C PRO A 43 -13.57 13.86 18.00
N LYS A 44 -14.24 14.57 18.92
CA LYS A 44 -14.54 16.00 18.81
C LYS A 44 -13.68 16.78 19.81
N PHE A 45 -13.31 17.99 19.44
CA PHE A 45 -12.47 18.87 20.25
C PHE A 45 -13.08 20.25 20.36
N GLU A 46 -12.64 21.02 21.36
CA GLU A 46 -12.92 22.45 21.37
C GLU A 46 -12.17 23.18 20.24
N PRO A 47 -12.74 24.28 19.70
CA PRO A 47 -12.08 25.07 18.68
C PRO A 47 -10.71 25.57 19.16
N LEU A 48 -9.66 25.29 18.39
CA LEU A 48 -8.31 25.79 18.68
C LEU A 48 -8.23 27.31 18.53
N TYR A 49 -8.91 27.83 17.52
CA TYR A 49 -9.00 29.26 17.22
C TYR A 49 -10.46 29.68 17.28
N ARG A 50 -10.77 30.69 18.09
CA ARG A 50 -12.14 31.21 18.29
C ARG A 50 -12.45 32.45 17.45
N ASP A 51 -11.41 33.06 16.89
CA ASP A 51 -11.43 34.23 16.01
C ASP A 51 -12.08 33.96 14.63
N MET A 52 -12.25 32.70 14.23
CA MET A 52 -12.93 32.34 12.97
C MET A 52 -14.38 32.79 12.88
N TYR A 53 -15.03 33.09 14.02
CA TYR A 53 -16.42 33.52 14.07
C TYR A 53 -16.59 35.05 14.11
N GLU A 54 -15.50 35.81 14.17
CA GLU A 54 -15.53 37.27 14.39
C GLU A 54 -15.32 38.09 13.11
N GLU A 55 -15.02 37.47 11.96
CA GLU A 55 -14.83 38.18 10.70
C GLU A 55 -15.96 37.89 9.69
N ASP A 56 -16.53 38.99 9.16
CA ASP A 56 -17.55 39.07 8.11
C ASP A 56 -17.09 38.44 6.77
N GLU A 57 -16.77 37.14 6.73
CA GLU A 57 -16.40 36.41 5.49
C GLU A 57 -17.63 36.00 4.65
N ASP A 58 -18.86 36.30 5.10
CA ASP A 58 -20.11 35.86 4.48
C ASP A 58 -20.39 36.51 3.11
N TRP A 59 -19.82 37.68 2.81
CA TRP A 59 -19.97 38.36 1.51
C TRP A 59 -18.63 38.87 0.99
N ASN A 60 -17.98 38.05 0.16
CA ASN A 60 -16.79 38.44 -0.59
C ASN A 60 -17.04 38.23 -2.10
N GLU A 61 -16.32 38.94 -2.95
CA GLU A 61 -16.42 38.81 -4.42
C GLU A 61 -16.16 37.37 -4.90
N PHE A 62 -15.37 36.62 -4.13
CA PHE A 62 -15.03 35.21 -4.38
C PHE A 62 -16.10 34.22 -3.91
N ASN A 63 -16.90 34.58 -2.89
CA ASN A 63 -17.92 33.71 -2.30
C ASN A 63 -19.34 33.98 -2.84
N ASP A 64 -19.47 34.78 -3.92
CA ASP A 64 -20.76 35.08 -4.56
C ASP A 64 -21.42 33.80 -5.12
N ILE A 65 -22.64 33.53 -4.67
CA ILE A 65 -23.42 32.35 -5.04
C ILE A 65 -23.68 32.27 -6.56
N ASN A 66 -23.70 33.40 -7.26
CA ASN A 66 -23.90 33.41 -8.71
C ASN A 66 -22.64 33.03 -9.50
N LYS A 67 -21.46 33.07 -8.86
CA LYS A 67 -20.17 32.74 -9.47
C LYS A 67 -19.67 31.34 -9.10
N ILE A 68 -20.27 30.69 -8.11
CA ILE A 68 -19.88 29.34 -7.66
C ILE A 68 -20.75 28.29 -8.35
N ILE A 69 -20.09 27.35 -9.04
CA ILE A 69 -20.77 26.18 -9.63
C ILE A 69 -20.77 25.04 -8.61
N ILE A 70 -21.94 24.76 -8.03
CA ILE A 70 -22.12 23.64 -7.09
C ILE A 70 -22.56 22.40 -7.87
N ARG A 71 -21.64 21.46 -8.09
CA ARG A 71 -21.97 20.12 -8.63
C ARG A 71 -22.08 19.06 -7.55
N ASN A 72 -21.11 19.03 -6.65
CA ASN A 72 -21.05 18.13 -5.50
C ASN A 72 -20.78 18.96 -4.25
N GLN A 73 -21.40 18.59 -3.12
CA GLN A 73 -21.15 19.24 -1.85
C GLN A 73 -19.76 18.88 -1.32
N VAL A 74 -18.99 19.89 -0.91
CA VAL A 74 -17.69 19.68 -0.26
C VAL A 74 -17.92 19.16 1.15
N ARG A 75 -17.54 17.90 1.40
CA ARG A 75 -17.70 17.24 2.71
C ARG A 75 -16.54 17.55 3.66
N THR A 76 -16.72 17.26 4.95
CA THR A 76 -15.68 17.45 5.98
C THR A 76 -14.45 16.57 5.72
N GLU A 77 -14.63 15.37 5.15
CA GLU A 77 -13.53 14.48 4.80
C GLU A 77 -12.60 15.11 3.76
N TYR A 78 -13.13 15.87 2.79
CA TYR A 78 -12.32 16.56 1.78
C TYR A 78 -11.50 17.68 2.41
N ARG A 79 -12.10 18.41 3.36
CA ARG A 79 -11.44 19.47 4.11
C ARG A 79 -10.31 18.95 5.01
N ILE A 80 -10.38 17.70 5.44
CA ILE A 80 -9.33 17.08 6.26
C ILE A 80 -8.27 16.41 5.37
N ALA A 81 -8.68 15.74 4.29
CA ALA A 81 -7.79 15.09 3.33
C ALA A 81 -6.88 16.11 2.61
N PHE A 82 -7.46 17.23 2.18
CA PHE A 82 -6.76 18.29 1.45
C PHE A 82 -6.93 19.63 2.19
N PRO A 83 -6.26 19.81 3.33
CA PRO A 83 -6.54 20.91 4.24
C PRO A 83 -6.22 22.28 3.66
N TYR A 84 -5.22 22.35 2.77
CA TYR A 84 -4.82 23.61 2.12
C TYR A 84 -5.71 24.01 0.94
N LEU A 85 -6.51 23.09 0.40
CA LEU A 85 -7.32 23.34 -0.80
C LEU A 85 -8.75 23.78 -0.46
N TYR A 86 -9.39 23.09 0.49
CA TYR A 86 -10.81 23.29 0.79
C TYR A 86 -11.10 24.13 2.04
N ASN A 87 -10.07 24.70 2.68
CA ASN A 87 -10.23 25.57 3.85
C ASN A 87 -9.57 26.93 3.63
N SER A 88 -10.28 27.97 4.05
CA SER A 88 -9.71 29.29 4.27
C SER A 88 -8.84 29.27 5.53
N ARG A 89 -7.65 29.90 5.48
CA ARG A 89 -6.73 30.06 6.62
C ARG A 89 -6.39 28.73 7.36
N PRO A 90 -5.80 27.73 6.67
CA PRO A 90 -5.38 26.48 7.30
C PRO A 90 -4.24 26.73 8.29
N ARG A 91 -4.57 26.87 9.57
CA ARG A 91 -3.60 27.10 10.67
C ARG A 91 -3.37 25.82 11.44
N SER A 92 -2.10 25.50 11.73
CA SER A 92 -1.71 24.30 12.49
C SER A 92 -2.29 22.98 11.96
N VAL A 93 -2.50 22.90 10.64
CA VAL A 93 -2.93 21.68 9.96
C VAL A 93 -1.74 20.80 9.60
N TYR A 94 -1.98 19.50 9.47
CA TYR A 94 -0.99 18.49 9.10
C TYR A 94 -1.44 17.79 7.81
N ALA A 95 -0.52 17.61 6.87
CA ALA A 95 -0.77 16.85 5.66
C ALA A 95 -0.61 15.36 5.97
N ALA A 96 -1.72 14.62 5.98
CA ALA A 96 -1.71 13.19 6.22
C ALA A 96 -1.13 12.41 5.03
N LYS A 97 -0.58 11.23 5.28
CA LYS A 97 -0.17 10.31 4.21
C LYS A 97 -1.40 9.91 3.38
N TYR A 98 -1.35 10.19 2.08
CA TYR A 98 -2.48 9.91 1.18
C TYR A 98 -2.71 8.42 0.96
N HIS A 99 -1.65 7.66 0.65
CA HIS A 99 -1.76 6.24 0.28
C HIS A 99 -0.45 5.50 0.52
N ALA A 100 -0.54 4.21 0.86
CA ALA A 100 0.56 3.26 0.87
C ALA A 100 0.28 2.16 -0.18
N PRO A 101 1.31 1.52 -0.76
CA PRO A 101 1.09 0.38 -1.65
C PRO A 101 0.18 -0.67 -0.99
N HIS A 102 -0.82 -1.14 -1.74
CA HIS A 102 -1.79 -2.11 -1.22
C HIS A 102 -1.10 -3.41 -0.84
N CYS A 103 -1.46 -3.93 0.33
CA CYS A 103 -0.97 -5.24 0.78
C CYS A 103 -1.82 -6.33 0.15
N CYS A 104 -1.24 -7.09 -0.78
CA CYS A 104 -1.86 -8.26 -1.42
C CYS A 104 -1.40 -9.57 -0.78
N TYR A 105 -1.22 -9.59 0.54
CA TYR A 105 -0.82 -10.79 1.27
C TYR A 105 -2.04 -11.69 1.51
N VAL A 106 -1.94 -12.94 1.05
CA VAL A 106 -2.93 -13.98 1.27
C VAL A 106 -2.43 -14.88 2.39
N LYS A 107 -3.17 -14.90 3.50
CA LYS A 107 -2.86 -15.76 4.64
C LYS A 107 -3.33 -17.18 4.35
N GLN A 108 -2.43 -18.15 4.55
CA GLN A 108 -2.78 -19.57 4.45
C GLN A 108 -3.35 -20.05 5.79
N ASP A 109 -4.57 -20.57 5.77
CA ASP A 109 -5.22 -21.13 6.96
C ASP A 109 -4.98 -22.64 7.10
N ASP A 110 -4.71 -23.34 6.00
CA ASP A 110 -4.46 -24.78 5.97
C ASP A 110 -2.95 -25.07 6.04
N PRO A 111 -2.46 -25.68 7.14
CA PRO A 111 -1.05 -26.02 7.29
C PRO A 111 -0.60 -27.21 6.43
N ASP A 112 -1.53 -27.98 5.86
CA ASP A 112 -1.20 -29.13 5.02
C ASP A 112 -0.82 -28.71 3.60
N LEU A 113 -1.15 -27.47 3.19
CA LEU A 113 -0.74 -26.90 1.92
C LEU A 113 0.72 -26.42 1.95
N PRO A 114 1.46 -26.56 0.84
CA PRO A 114 2.82 -26.04 0.80
C PRO A 114 2.85 -24.50 0.92
N PRO A 115 3.94 -23.90 1.43
CA PRO A 115 4.02 -22.46 1.66
C PRO A 115 3.87 -21.59 0.40
N TYR A 116 4.29 -22.11 -0.76
CA TYR A 116 4.19 -21.43 -2.05
C TYR A 116 3.16 -22.15 -2.91
N VAL A 117 1.92 -21.65 -2.89
CA VAL A 117 0.79 -22.17 -3.65
C VAL A 117 0.16 -21.05 -4.46
N TYR A 118 -0.32 -21.41 -5.65
CA TYR A 118 -1.18 -20.54 -6.42
C TYR A 118 -2.59 -20.57 -5.82
N ASP A 119 -2.87 -19.59 -4.97
CA ASP A 119 -4.12 -19.51 -4.23
C ASP A 119 -5.32 -19.20 -5.17
N ALA A 120 -6.49 -19.76 -4.86
CA ALA A 120 -7.71 -19.55 -5.64
C ALA A 120 -8.21 -18.09 -5.64
N VAL A 121 -7.77 -17.27 -4.68
CA VAL A 121 -8.04 -15.83 -4.63
C VAL A 121 -7.24 -15.08 -5.72
N ILE A 122 -6.13 -15.63 -6.19
CA ILE A 122 -5.30 -15.01 -7.22
C ILE A 122 -5.97 -15.22 -8.59
N ASN A 123 -6.14 -14.13 -9.34
CA ASN A 123 -6.70 -14.18 -10.68
C ASN A 123 -5.82 -15.04 -11.61
N PRO A 124 -6.40 -16.03 -12.33
CA PRO A 124 -5.66 -16.89 -13.25
C PRO A 124 -4.89 -16.06 -14.26
N LEU A 125 -3.61 -16.37 -14.45
CA LEU A 125 -2.80 -15.74 -15.48
C LEU A 125 -3.20 -16.32 -16.84
N PRO A 126 -3.83 -15.54 -17.74
CA PRO A 126 -4.05 -16.01 -19.09
C PRO A 126 -2.70 -16.15 -19.77
N MET A 127 -2.49 -17.24 -20.50
CA MET A 127 -1.37 -17.34 -21.41
C MET A 127 -1.59 -16.31 -22.52
N GLN A 128 -0.90 -15.18 -22.44
CA GLN A 128 -0.79 -14.29 -23.59
C GLN A 128 0.02 -15.08 -24.62
N LYS A 129 -0.54 -15.22 -25.82
CA LYS A 129 0.29 -15.63 -26.95
C LYS A 129 1.35 -14.54 -27.07
N ALA A 130 2.60 -14.89 -26.81
CA ALA A 130 3.70 -14.10 -27.36
C ALA A 130 3.39 -13.98 -28.85
N ASP A 131 3.32 -12.77 -29.38
CA ASP A 131 3.46 -12.63 -30.83
C ASP A 131 4.80 -13.29 -31.13
N GLU A 132 4.77 -14.39 -31.88
CA GLU A 132 5.92 -15.24 -32.21
C GLU A 132 7.04 -14.48 -32.98
N GLY A 133 7.00 -13.15 -33.02
CA GLY A 133 7.94 -12.25 -33.70
C GLY A 133 8.67 -11.25 -32.79
N ASP A 134 8.61 -11.39 -31.46
CA ASP A 134 9.41 -10.55 -30.53
C ASP A 134 10.37 -11.33 -29.61
N ASP A 135 10.18 -12.65 -29.44
CA ASP A 135 11.18 -13.48 -28.74
C ASP A 135 12.52 -13.57 -29.50
N ASP A 136 12.48 -13.43 -30.83
CA ASP A 136 13.67 -13.40 -31.68
C ASP A 136 14.46 -12.08 -31.57
N LYS A 137 13.82 -10.99 -31.11
CA LYS A 137 14.46 -9.65 -31.02
C LYS A 137 15.07 -9.33 -29.66
N MET A 138 14.61 -9.98 -28.59
CA MET A 138 15.17 -9.75 -27.25
C MET A 138 16.58 -10.34 -27.07
N LEU A 139 17.04 -11.19 -27.99
CA LEU A 139 18.42 -11.69 -28.05
C LEU A 139 19.31 -10.93 -29.04
N ASP A 140 18.73 -10.06 -29.87
CA ASP A 140 19.39 -9.45 -31.05
C ASP A 140 20.00 -8.05 -30.74
N ASP A 141 19.58 -7.38 -29.66
CA ASP A 141 20.10 -6.05 -29.28
C ASP A 141 21.53 -6.09 -28.67
N ALA A 142 22.18 -7.26 -28.68
CA ALA A 142 23.59 -7.44 -28.31
C ALA A 142 24.52 -7.63 -29.52
N GLU A 143 24.03 -7.44 -30.75
CA GLU A 143 24.89 -7.49 -31.94
C GLU A 143 25.55 -6.12 -32.20
N ASP A 144 26.74 -5.94 -31.61
CA ASP A 144 27.80 -5.17 -32.25
C ASP A 144 27.91 -5.68 -33.70
N GLU A 145 27.90 -4.77 -34.69
CA GLU A 145 27.81 -5.04 -36.15
C GLU A 145 29.00 -5.84 -36.76
N ASN A 146 29.65 -6.74 -36.01
CA ASN A 146 30.83 -7.47 -36.47
C ASN A 146 31.05 -8.87 -35.86
N GLU A 147 30.04 -9.57 -35.37
CA GLU A 147 30.19 -10.96 -34.92
C GLU A 147 29.10 -11.84 -35.55
N GLY A 148 29.53 -12.81 -36.36
CA GLY A 148 28.62 -13.68 -37.11
C GLY A 148 27.79 -14.56 -36.19
N GLU A 149 26.52 -14.75 -36.58
CA GLU A 149 25.56 -15.78 -36.13
C GLU A 149 26.19 -16.83 -35.20
N TYR A 150 26.30 -16.50 -33.91
CA TYR A 150 26.76 -17.46 -32.92
C TYR A 150 25.63 -18.45 -32.69
N ASP A 151 25.82 -19.69 -33.16
CA ASP A 151 24.94 -20.78 -32.79
C ASP A 151 24.98 -20.95 -31.27
N ILE A 152 23.96 -20.45 -30.57
CA ILE A 152 23.83 -20.51 -29.11
C ILE A 152 23.83 -21.99 -28.64
N SER A 153 23.62 -22.95 -29.54
CA SER A 153 23.76 -24.38 -29.23
C SER A 153 25.20 -24.80 -28.88
N ASP A 154 26.20 -23.99 -29.23
CA ASP A 154 27.61 -24.20 -28.83
C ASP A 154 27.95 -23.55 -27.47
N VAL A 155 27.03 -22.82 -26.85
CA VAL A 155 27.22 -22.18 -25.54
C VAL A 155 26.85 -23.15 -24.43
N PHE A 156 27.85 -23.83 -23.87
CA PHE A 156 27.67 -24.72 -22.72
C PHE A 156 28.00 -24.01 -21.41
N MET A 157 27.18 -24.25 -20.38
CA MET A 157 27.54 -23.88 -19.01
C MET A 157 28.83 -24.61 -18.60
N PRO A 158 29.81 -23.91 -18.00
CA PRO A 158 31.03 -24.55 -17.51
C PRO A 158 30.74 -25.66 -16.50
N GLN A 159 31.58 -26.70 -16.48
CA GLN A 159 31.47 -27.76 -15.49
C GLN A 159 31.63 -27.19 -14.07
N GLY A 160 30.74 -27.59 -13.16
CA GLY A 160 30.69 -27.09 -11.80
C GLY A 160 29.84 -25.83 -11.61
N VAL A 161 29.13 -25.39 -12.66
CA VAL A 161 28.12 -24.33 -12.55
C VAL A 161 26.74 -24.97 -12.34
N ASP A 162 26.26 -24.90 -11.12
CA ASP A 162 24.93 -25.32 -10.69
C ASP A 162 24.16 -24.11 -10.13
N PRO A 163 22.81 -24.20 -10.01
CA PRO A 163 22.05 -23.19 -9.27
C PRO A 163 22.61 -22.99 -7.87
N PHE A 164 22.75 -21.73 -7.43
CA PHE A 164 23.42 -21.36 -6.18
C PHE A 164 22.99 -22.17 -4.94
N LEU A 165 21.70 -22.44 -4.82
CA LEU A 165 21.08 -23.09 -3.67
C LEU A 165 20.53 -24.49 -4.02
N SER A 166 21.20 -25.21 -4.91
CA SER A 166 20.78 -26.54 -5.40
C SER A 166 20.64 -27.61 -4.31
N THR A 167 21.35 -27.45 -3.19
CA THR A 167 21.35 -28.41 -2.07
C THR A 167 20.27 -28.14 -1.02
N THR A 168 19.70 -26.93 -1.00
CA THR A 168 18.71 -26.53 0.01
C THR A 168 17.29 -26.67 -0.53
N PRO A 169 16.33 -27.22 0.25
CA PRO A 169 14.95 -27.30 -0.18
C PRO A 169 14.34 -25.90 -0.32
N LEU A 170 13.35 -25.77 -1.22
CA LEU A 170 12.66 -24.50 -1.48
C LEU A 170 11.93 -23.96 -0.23
N TYR A 171 11.38 -24.86 0.59
CA TYR A 171 10.71 -24.52 1.84
C TYR A 171 10.94 -25.61 2.90
N THR A 172 10.65 -25.25 4.14
CA THR A 172 10.71 -26.09 5.34
C THR A 172 9.39 -25.96 6.11
N ASP A 173 9.18 -26.79 7.12
CA ASP A 173 7.95 -26.79 7.94
C ASP A 173 7.66 -25.42 8.59
N ASP A 174 8.70 -24.63 8.90
CA ASP A 174 8.58 -23.32 9.54
C ASP A 174 8.44 -22.16 8.53
N THR A 175 8.57 -22.41 7.22
CA THR A 175 8.61 -21.34 6.20
C THR A 175 7.29 -20.55 6.14
N ALA A 176 6.13 -21.23 6.14
CA ALA A 176 4.83 -20.56 6.15
C ALA A 176 4.65 -19.69 7.40
N SER A 177 4.95 -20.24 8.57
CA SER A 177 4.88 -19.51 9.85
C SER A 177 5.84 -18.31 9.89
N GLY A 178 6.99 -18.39 9.22
CA GLY A 178 7.93 -17.28 9.08
C GLY A 178 7.40 -16.14 8.21
N ILE A 179 6.75 -16.48 7.09
CA ILE A 179 6.11 -15.51 6.18
C ILE A 179 4.96 -14.80 6.90
N ASP A 180 4.15 -15.53 7.68
CA ASP A 180 3.04 -14.94 8.45
C ASP A 180 3.53 -13.89 9.46
N LEU A 181 4.68 -14.15 10.11
CA LEU A 181 5.27 -13.22 11.06
C LEU A 181 5.80 -11.94 10.41
N LEU A 182 6.10 -11.95 9.11
CA LEU A 182 6.53 -10.75 8.39
C LEU A 182 5.42 -9.68 8.36
N TRP A 183 4.18 -10.14 8.22
CA TRP A 183 2.98 -9.30 8.16
C TRP A 183 2.27 -9.16 9.51
N ALA A 184 2.77 -9.81 10.56
CA ALA A 184 2.23 -9.67 11.89
C ALA A 184 2.40 -8.24 12.43
N PRO A 185 1.48 -7.75 13.29
CA PRO A 185 1.64 -6.45 13.92
C PRO A 185 2.75 -6.47 14.97
N HIS A 186 3.22 -5.28 15.34
CA HIS A 186 4.09 -5.13 16.51
C HIS A 186 3.37 -5.66 17.76
N PRO A 187 4.01 -6.49 18.61
CA PRO A 187 5.44 -6.82 18.67
C PRO A 187 5.92 -8.05 17.90
N PHE A 188 5.04 -8.79 17.23
CA PHE A 188 5.33 -10.14 16.71
C PHE A 188 6.19 -10.16 15.44
N ASN A 189 6.29 -9.04 14.73
CA ASN A 189 7.15 -8.89 13.55
C ASN A 189 8.64 -8.70 13.85
N LYS A 190 9.07 -8.76 15.11
CA LYS A 190 10.47 -8.58 15.52
C LYS A 190 11.03 -9.87 16.10
N ARG A 191 12.34 -10.08 15.90
CA ARG A 191 13.08 -11.21 16.46
C ARG A 191 13.67 -10.92 17.85
N SER A 192 14.04 -9.66 18.10
CA SER A 192 14.56 -9.13 19.37
C SER A 192 14.15 -7.68 19.55
#